data_AF-A0A813I0H2-F1
#
_entry.id   AF-A0A813I0H2-F1
#
_cell.length_a   1.000
_cell.length_b   1.000
_cell.length_c   1.000
_cell.angle_alpha   90.00
_cell.angle_beta   90.00
_cell.angle_gamma   90.00
#
_symmetry.space_group_name_H-M   'P 1'
#
loop_
_entity.id
_entity.type
_entity.pdbx_description
1 polymer ?
#
loop_
_entity_poly.entity_id
_entity_poly.type
_entity_poly.pdbx_seq_one_letter_code
_entity_poly.pdbx_strand_id
1 'polypeptide(L)'
;MGVDNCYFPMFIPKCYMDKESEHLADFAPELAMVTKIGDRDIDEPVAIRPTSETAMYAAFSNWVQSHRDLPVKCNQWCSVVRWEVKQTTPFLRTREFLWQEGHTAYADKAGAEKEVLQILELYARVYEDLLAVPVVRGTKTKAETFPGADYTMTVENFIPATGRAIQGATSHHLGQNFSKMFDITFQDPADPTGKKMEFAFQNSWGMTQRTIGVMIMVHGDDRGLVLPPRIAGIQVVIVPVGIKASSTDEEKAELATVCMEHYMALSQAGLRVKLDDDTTNSPGWRFNHWEMKGVPLRIELGPMDLKKGEFVMAKRNVVDPKAGKSTGKLATLVAEVKQTLEDIHSEMYQKALDERAPRLVSVDEWKDFSPQLNQGRLVLVPFCGEPDCEEVIKNMTKEEAQGDEEVEGGLRMGAKSLCVPHEEKYNLKCPTKCINPACKCTTVKKRVLFGRSY
;
A
#
# COMPACT_ATOMS: atom_id res chain seq x y z
N MET A 1 -20.11 4.01 3.90
CA MET A 1 -19.87 4.89 2.73
C MET A 1 -20.87 4.66 1.59
N GLY A 2 -21.65 3.56 1.61
CA GLY A 2 -22.67 3.29 0.58
C GLY A 2 -22.06 2.94 -0.77
N VAL A 3 -20.91 2.25 -0.76
CA VAL A 3 -20.22 1.81 -1.98
C VAL A 3 -20.61 0.37 -2.23
N ASP A 4 -21.08 0.08 -3.45
CA ASP A 4 -21.50 -1.26 -3.85
C ASP A 4 -20.44 -1.93 -4.73
N ASN A 5 -20.20 -3.22 -4.47
CA ASN A 5 -19.33 -4.02 -5.31
C ASN A 5 -20.02 -4.35 -6.64
N CYS A 6 -19.28 -4.24 -7.72
CA CYS A 6 -19.67 -4.59 -9.07
C CYS A 6 -18.52 -5.31 -9.79
N TYR A 7 -18.73 -5.67 -11.04
CA TYR A 7 -17.67 -6.20 -11.89
C TYR A 7 -17.94 -5.83 -13.35
N PHE A 8 -17.09 -4.98 -13.92
CA PHE A 8 -17.12 -4.67 -15.35
C PHE A 8 -16.30 -5.69 -16.15
N PRO A 9 -16.50 -5.81 -17.48
CA PRO A 9 -15.71 -6.70 -18.33
C PRO A 9 -14.24 -6.28 -18.49
N MET A 10 -13.31 -7.25 -18.58
CA MET A 10 -11.87 -6.97 -18.72
C MET A 10 -11.49 -6.35 -20.07
N PHE A 11 -12.20 -6.73 -21.12
CA PHE A 11 -11.94 -6.27 -22.48
C PHE A 11 -12.71 -4.97 -22.75
N ILE A 12 -11.98 -3.94 -23.17
CA ILE A 12 -12.51 -2.61 -23.48
C ILE A 12 -12.41 -2.39 -25.00
N PRO A 13 -13.51 -2.09 -25.69
CA PRO A 13 -13.46 -1.75 -27.11
C PRO A 13 -12.50 -0.59 -27.38
N LYS A 14 -11.68 -0.69 -28.44
CA LYS A 14 -10.71 0.37 -28.78
C LYS A 14 -11.37 1.75 -28.92
N CYS A 15 -12.57 1.82 -29.46
CA CYS A 15 -13.30 3.08 -29.63
C CYS A 15 -13.62 3.80 -28.30
N TYR A 16 -13.68 3.09 -27.17
CA TYR A 16 -13.86 3.71 -25.85
C TYR A 16 -12.54 4.25 -25.31
N MET A 17 -11.43 3.56 -25.59
CA MET A 17 -10.09 4.07 -25.29
C MET A 17 -9.81 5.34 -26.11
N ASP A 18 -10.18 5.36 -27.39
CA ASP A 18 -9.91 6.51 -28.27
C ASP A 18 -10.61 7.81 -27.81
N LYS A 19 -11.70 7.73 -27.02
CA LYS A 19 -12.34 8.91 -26.41
C LYS A 19 -11.47 9.61 -25.37
N GLU A 20 -10.50 8.91 -24.82
CA GLU A 20 -9.62 9.38 -23.75
C GLU A 20 -8.21 9.68 -24.27
N SER A 21 -8.04 9.88 -25.58
CA SER A 21 -6.73 9.95 -26.25
C SER A 21 -5.76 10.98 -25.66
N GLU A 22 -6.25 12.08 -25.08
CA GLU A 22 -5.40 13.08 -24.41
C GLU A 22 -4.86 12.60 -23.05
N HIS A 23 -5.63 11.82 -22.28
CA HIS A 23 -5.20 11.30 -20.97
C HIS A 23 -4.49 9.93 -21.09
N LEU A 24 -4.82 9.17 -22.14
CA LEU A 24 -4.17 7.90 -22.46
C LEU A 24 -2.84 8.06 -23.20
N ALA A 25 -2.42 9.26 -23.59
CA ALA A 25 -1.13 9.46 -24.25
C ALA A 25 0.04 8.87 -23.42
N ASP A 26 -0.06 8.97 -22.09
CA ASP A 26 0.92 8.39 -21.16
C ASP A 26 0.75 6.86 -20.98
N PHE A 27 -0.45 6.32 -21.19
CA PHE A 27 -0.75 4.88 -21.06
C PHE A 27 -0.63 4.10 -22.37
N ALA A 28 -0.64 4.78 -23.52
CA ALA A 28 -0.64 4.19 -24.85
C ALA A 28 0.52 3.20 -25.08
N PRO A 29 1.76 3.44 -24.58
CA PRO A 29 2.86 2.48 -24.71
C PRO A 29 2.66 1.19 -23.89
N GLU A 30 1.83 1.23 -22.84
CA GLU A 30 1.63 0.13 -21.89
C GLU A 30 0.34 -0.66 -22.16
N LEU A 31 -0.43 -0.30 -23.20
CA LEU A 31 -1.73 -0.88 -23.49
C LEU A 31 -1.60 -2.25 -24.18
N ALA A 32 -2.03 -3.31 -23.50
CA ALA A 32 -2.11 -4.64 -24.10
C ALA A 32 -3.36 -4.79 -24.96
N MET A 33 -3.20 -5.09 -26.25
CA MET A 33 -4.28 -5.23 -27.21
C MET A 33 -4.48 -6.69 -27.63
N VAL A 34 -5.73 -7.13 -27.71
CA VAL A 34 -6.13 -8.38 -28.36
C VAL A 34 -6.60 -8.05 -29.77
N THR A 35 -5.93 -8.64 -30.76
CA THR A 35 -6.21 -8.43 -32.19
C THR A 35 -6.54 -9.72 -32.94
N LYS A 36 -6.42 -10.89 -32.28
CA LYS A 36 -6.63 -12.20 -32.89
C LYS A 36 -7.39 -13.16 -31.98
N ILE A 37 -8.19 -14.04 -32.57
CA ILE A 37 -8.81 -15.22 -31.93
C ILE A 37 -8.37 -16.47 -32.70
N GLY A 38 -7.46 -17.26 -32.12
CA GLY A 38 -6.74 -18.29 -32.86
C GLY A 38 -5.89 -17.62 -33.95
N ASP A 39 -6.06 -18.08 -35.20
CA ASP A 39 -5.35 -17.51 -36.37
C ASP A 39 -6.13 -16.40 -37.10
N ARG A 40 -7.34 -16.05 -36.64
CA ARG A 40 -8.19 -15.04 -37.28
C ARG A 40 -7.99 -13.67 -36.63
N ASP A 41 -7.71 -12.67 -37.44
CA ASP A 41 -7.79 -11.26 -37.03
C ASP A 41 -9.24 -10.90 -36.67
N ILE A 42 -9.42 -10.07 -35.63
CA ILE A 42 -10.73 -9.55 -35.25
C ILE A 42 -10.97 -8.18 -35.88
N ASP A 43 -12.20 -7.94 -36.31
CA ASP A 43 -12.59 -6.69 -36.97
C ASP A 43 -12.38 -5.47 -36.07
N GLU A 44 -12.70 -5.62 -34.78
CA GLU A 44 -12.53 -4.58 -33.76
C GLU A 44 -11.57 -5.04 -32.66
N PRO A 45 -10.33 -4.50 -32.64
CA PRO A 45 -9.39 -4.73 -31.54
C PRO A 45 -9.98 -4.33 -30.19
N VAL A 46 -9.67 -5.12 -29.16
CA VAL A 46 -10.05 -4.81 -27.77
C VAL A 46 -8.81 -4.66 -26.91
N ALA A 47 -8.81 -3.68 -26.02
CA ALA A 47 -7.79 -3.51 -25.01
C ALA A 47 -8.07 -4.41 -23.80
N ILE A 48 -7.03 -4.96 -23.19
CA ILE A 48 -7.11 -5.48 -21.83
C ILE A 48 -7.03 -4.28 -20.89
N ARG A 49 -7.92 -4.20 -19.89
CA ARG A 49 -7.99 -3.02 -19.01
C ARG A 49 -6.61 -2.65 -18.40
N PRO A 50 -6.15 -1.40 -18.58
CA PRO A 50 -5.10 -0.81 -17.76
C PRO A 50 -5.69 -0.08 -16.52
N THR A 51 -6.99 0.23 -16.60
CA THR A 51 -7.88 0.86 -15.63
C THR A 51 -9.31 0.85 -16.24
N SER A 52 -10.36 1.09 -15.47
CA SER A 52 -11.75 0.89 -15.95
C SER A 52 -12.55 2.17 -16.21
N GLU A 53 -11.96 3.37 -16.16
CA GLU A 53 -12.65 4.65 -16.39
C GLU A 53 -13.47 4.63 -17.69
N THR A 54 -12.85 4.27 -18.83
CA THR A 54 -13.52 4.28 -20.13
C THR A 54 -14.67 3.29 -20.24
N ALA A 55 -14.55 2.13 -19.58
CA ALA A 55 -15.61 1.12 -19.55
C ALA A 55 -16.76 1.50 -18.60
N MET A 56 -16.43 2.01 -17.41
CA MET A 56 -17.40 2.35 -16.38
C MET A 56 -18.15 3.64 -16.71
N TYR A 57 -17.47 4.66 -17.24
CA TYR A 57 -18.08 5.96 -17.51
C TYR A 57 -19.01 5.96 -18.70
N ALA A 58 -18.80 5.04 -19.66
CA ALA A 58 -19.78 4.74 -20.70
C ALA A 58 -21.08 4.15 -20.12
N ALA A 59 -21.01 3.42 -19.01
CA ALA A 59 -22.21 2.94 -18.31
C ALA A 59 -22.81 4.03 -17.42
N PHE A 60 -21.99 4.81 -16.71
CA PHE A 60 -22.47 5.88 -15.83
C PHE A 60 -23.30 6.93 -16.58
N SER A 61 -22.93 7.27 -17.82
CA SER A 61 -23.72 8.21 -18.64
C SER A 61 -25.12 7.68 -18.98
N ASN A 62 -25.29 6.36 -19.05
CA ASN A 62 -26.61 5.74 -19.23
C ASN A 62 -27.39 5.64 -17.91
N TRP A 63 -26.70 5.47 -16.78
CA TRP A 63 -27.33 5.29 -15.46
C TRP A 63 -27.77 6.61 -14.82
N VAL A 64 -27.00 7.68 -15.03
CA VAL A 64 -27.26 8.99 -14.45
C VAL A 64 -28.12 9.79 -15.41
N GLN A 65 -29.36 10.09 -15.03
CA GLN A 65 -30.29 10.91 -15.82
C GLN A 65 -30.88 12.06 -14.97
N SER A 66 -30.93 11.88 -13.64
CA SER A 66 -31.46 12.82 -12.67
C SER A 66 -30.56 12.92 -11.43
N HIS A 67 -30.67 14.00 -10.66
CA HIS A 67 -30.00 14.14 -9.37
C HIS A 67 -30.34 13.01 -8.37
N ARG A 68 -31.46 12.30 -8.58
CA ARG A 68 -31.89 11.16 -7.76
C ARG A 68 -31.07 9.89 -7.98
N ASP A 69 -30.39 9.80 -9.12
CA ASP A 69 -29.51 8.68 -9.46
C ASP A 69 -28.12 8.86 -8.81
N LEU A 70 -27.87 10.03 -8.22
CA LEU A 70 -26.62 10.39 -7.56
C LEU A 70 -26.75 10.34 -6.03
N PRO A 71 -25.69 9.95 -5.30
CA PRO A 71 -24.39 9.55 -5.83
C PRO A 71 -24.36 8.11 -6.36
N VAL A 72 -23.70 7.89 -7.50
CA VAL A 72 -23.30 6.55 -7.94
C VAL A 72 -21.99 6.20 -7.23
N LYS A 73 -21.91 5.03 -6.61
CA LYS A 73 -20.70 4.58 -5.90
C LYS A 73 -20.40 3.10 -6.15
N CYS A 74 -19.46 2.85 -7.03
CA CYS A 74 -19.09 1.50 -7.43
C CYS A 74 -17.67 1.16 -7.00
N ASN A 75 -17.44 -0.07 -6.59
CA ASN A 75 -16.11 -0.66 -6.38
C ASN A 75 -16.02 -1.99 -7.13
N GLN A 76 -14.85 -2.36 -7.61
CA GLN A 76 -14.61 -3.72 -8.10
C GLN A 76 -13.23 -4.23 -7.66
N TRP A 77 -13.16 -5.53 -7.40
CA TRP A 77 -11.92 -6.26 -7.19
C TRP A 77 -11.60 -7.03 -8.46
N CYS A 78 -10.45 -6.77 -9.08
CA CYS A 78 -10.09 -7.37 -10.36
C CYS A 78 -8.56 -7.41 -10.57
N SER A 79 -8.14 -8.12 -11.62
CA SER A 79 -6.80 -7.95 -12.17
C SER A 79 -6.76 -6.82 -13.21
N VAL A 80 -5.60 -6.22 -13.34
CA VAL A 80 -5.28 -5.16 -14.32
C VAL A 80 -4.00 -5.53 -15.03
N VAL A 81 -3.91 -5.19 -16.31
CA VAL A 81 -2.70 -5.38 -17.11
C VAL A 81 -2.16 -4.04 -17.57
N ARG A 82 -0.92 -3.74 -17.16
CA ARG A 82 -0.11 -2.65 -17.72
C ARG A 82 1.18 -3.27 -18.21
N TRP A 83 1.46 -3.18 -19.51
CA TRP A 83 2.60 -3.84 -20.14
C TRP A 83 3.91 -3.10 -19.86
N GLU A 84 4.28 -3.07 -18.58
CA GLU A 84 5.44 -2.36 -18.07
C GLU A 84 6.72 -2.77 -18.81
N VAL A 85 7.37 -1.76 -19.38
CA VAL A 85 8.62 -1.88 -20.14
C VAL A 85 9.85 -1.87 -19.22
N LYS A 86 9.74 -1.28 -18.03
CA LYS A 86 10.82 -1.29 -17.03
C LYS A 86 10.90 -2.64 -16.32
N GLN A 87 11.96 -2.81 -15.53
CA GLN A 87 12.18 -4.01 -14.74
C GLN A 87 11.00 -4.26 -13.79
N THR A 88 10.50 -5.49 -13.79
CA THR A 88 9.44 -5.92 -12.87
C THR A 88 10.04 -6.37 -11.55
N THR A 89 9.28 -6.20 -10.47
CA THR A 89 9.63 -6.66 -9.12
C THR A 89 8.35 -7.21 -8.48
N PRO A 90 8.38 -8.44 -7.93
CA PRO A 90 7.19 -9.06 -7.33
C PRO A 90 6.46 -8.13 -6.37
N PHE A 91 5.13 -8.09 -6.47
CA PHE A 91 4.21 -7.17 -5.77
C PHE A 91 4.37 -5.68 -6.11
N LEU A 92 5.58 -5.14 -6.11
CA LEU A 92 5.82 -3.69 -6.25
C LEU A 92 5.48 -3.18 -7.65
N ARG A 93 5.88 -3.96 -8.67
CA ARG A 93 5.73 -3.60 -10.08
C ARG A 93 5.67 -4.85 -10.94
N THR A 94 4.47 -5.29 -11.26
CA THR A 94 4.19 -6.46 -12.10
C THR A 94 3.34 -6.04 -13.30
N ARG A 95 3.38 -6.80 -14.40
CA ARG A 95 2.56 -6.50 -15.59
C ARG A 95 1.09 -6.77 -15.38
N GLU A 96 0.77 -7.87 -14.71
CA GLU A 96 -0.55 -8.13 -14.17
C GLU A 96 -0.50 -7.92 -12.66
N PHE A 97 -1.48 -7.22 -12.10
CA PHE A 97 -1.63 -7.08 -10.67
C PHE A 97 -3.09 -7.07 -10.24
N LEU A 98 -3.33 -7.57 -9.02
CA LEU A 98 -4.63 -7.46 -8.36
C LEU A 98 -4.77 -6.11 -7.69
N TRP A 99 -5.96 -5.53 -7.82
CA TRP A 99 -6.32 -4.31 -7.11
C TRP A 99 -7.80 -4.27 -6.78
N GLN A 100 -8.16 -3.25 -6.02
CA GLN A 100 -9.48 -2.66 -6.15
C GLN A 100 -9.37 -1.32 -6.87
N GLU A 101 -10.44 -0.97 -7.58
CA GLU A 101 -10.71 0.37 -8.06
C GLU A 101 -12.15 0.75 -7.70
N GLY A 102 -12.30 1.94 -7.13
CA GLY A 102 -13.59 2.56 -6.85
C GLY A 102 -13.80 3.78 -7.73
N HIS A 103 -15.03 3.93 -8.22
CA HIS A 103 -15.45 5.02 -9.09
C HIS A 103 -16.78 5.56 -8.63
N THR A 104 -16.86 6.88 -8.46
CA THR A 104 -18.03 7.53 -7.92
C THR A 104 -18.41 8.77 -8.73
N ALA A 105 -19.68 9.12 -8.71
CA ALA A 105 -20.23 10.32 -9.32
C ALA A 105 -21.17 11.02 -8.33
N TYR A 106 -21.04 12.34 -8.22
CA TYR A 106 -21.74 13.19 -7.26
C TYR A 106 -22.39 14.37 -7.98
N ALA A 107 -23.51 14.86 -7.43
CA ALA A 107 -24.12 16.10 -7.90
C ALA A 107 -23.33 17.33 -7.45
N ASP A 108 -22.70 17.28 -6.26
CA ASP A 108 -21.99 18.40 -5.66
C ASP A 108 -20.50 18.11 -5.41
N LYS A 109 -19.68 19.14 -5.59
CA LYS A 109 -18.23 19.07 -5.40
C LYS A 109 -17.84 18.72 -3.97
N ALA A 110 -18.53 19.28 -2.97
CA ALA A 110 -18.15 19.11 -1.56
C ALA A 110 -18.29 17.65 -1.10
N GLY A 111 -19.34 16.95 -1.55
CA GLY A 111 -19.56 15.53 -1.34
C GLY A 111 -18.47 14.68 -1.98
N ALA A 112 -18.07 15.00 -3.21
CA ALA A 112 -16.96 14.34 -3.89
C ALA A 112 -15.62 14.55 -3.15
N GLU A 113 -15.26 15.78 -2.81
CA GLU A 113 -13.99 16.08 -2.11
C GLU A 113 -13.92 15.44 -0.71
N LYS A 114 -15.05 15.36 -0.01
CA LYS A 114 -15.14 14.64 1.27
C LYS A 114 -14.81 13.17 1.12
N GLU A 115 -15.31 12.51 0.08
CA GLU A 115 -15.04 11.09 -0.14
C GLU A 115 -13.56 10.83 -0.44
N VAL A 116 -12.88 11.69 -1.20
CA VAL A 116 -11.45 11.53 -1.51
C VAL A 116 -10.62 11.43 -0.23
N LEU A 117 -10.90 12.29 0.75
CA LEU A 117 -10.26 12.25 2.06
C LEU A 117 -10.65 11.01 2.88
N GLN A 118 -11.92 10.60 2.82
CA GLN A 118 -12.37 9.39 3.52
C GLN A 118 -11.66 8.13 3.00
N ILE A 119 -11.53 8.00 1.68
CA ILE A 119 -10.82 6.87 1.06
C ILE A 119 -9.32 6.93 1.38
N LEU A 120 -8.70 8.12 1.30
CA LEU A 120 -7.30 8.30 1.68
C LEU A 120 -7.03 7.79 3.09
N GLU A 121 -7.90 8.11 4.05
CA GLU A 121 -7.75 7.65 5.43
C GLU A 121 -7.99 6.14 5.57
N LEU A 122 -8.95 5.56 4.84
CA LEU A 122 -9.10 4.10 4.81
C LEU A 122 -7.84 3.41 4.30
N TYR A 123 -7.17 3.97 3.29
CA TYR A 123 -5.90 3.43 2.81
C TYR A 123 -4.78 3.56 3.83
N ALA A 124 -4.70 4.69 4.51
CA ALA A 124 -3.74 4.86 5.58
C ALA A 124 -3.97 3.82 6.68
N ARG A 125 -5.22 3.57 7.07
CA ARG A 125 -5.59 2.53 8.04
C ARG A 125 -5.26 1.11 7.55
N VAL A 126 -5.39 0.80 6.27
CA VAL A 126 -4.91 -0.51 5.76
C VAL A 126 -3.41 -0.66 6.06
N TYR A 127 -2.60 0.36 5.77
CA TYR A 127 -1.17 0.29 6.07
C TYR A 127 -0.86 0.28 7.57
N GLU A 128 -1.44 1.20 8.35
CA GLU A 128 -1.11 1.41 9.76
C GLU A 128 -1.77 0.37 10.66
N ASP A 129 -3.08 0.16 10.50
CA ASP A 129 -3.87 -0.74 11.35
C ASP A 129 -3.70 -2.21 10.93
N LEU A 130 -3.54 -2.56 9.65
CA LEU A 130 -3.41 -3.97 9.25
C LEU A 130 -1.97 -4.40 9.01
N LEU A 131 -1.18 -3.56 8.33
CA LEU A 131 0.17 -3.91 7.89
C LEU A 131 1.26 -3.42 8.85
N ALA A 132 0.93 -2.67 9.89
CA ALA A 132 1.89 -2.04 10.80
C ALA A 132 2.95 -1.19 10.06
N VAL A 133 2.58 -0.56 8.94
CA VAL A 133 3.46 0.30 8.14
C VAL A 133 3.01 1.75 8.28
N PRO A 134 3.87 2.68 8.72
CA PRO A 134 3.53 4.09 8.81
C PRO A 134 3.58 4.77 7.43
N VAL A 135 2.60 5.62 7.14
CA VAL A 135 2.51 6.36 5.87
C VAL A 135 2.70 7.87 6.07
N VAL A 136 2.80 8.61 4.97
CA VAL A 136 2.60 10.06 4.89
C VAL A 136 1.40 10.32 3.99
N ARG A 137 0.39 11.01 4.51
CA ARG A 137 -0.77 11.44 3.73
C ARG A 137 -0.40 12.72 2.98
N GLY A 138 -0.73 12.84 1.70
CA GLY A 138 -0.41 14.05 0.96
C GLY A 138 -1.13 14.21 -0.36
N THR A 139 -0.95 15.37 -0.97
CA THR A 139 -1.43 15.68 -2.33
C THR A 139 -0.26 15.65 -3.31
N LYS A 140 -0.41 15.00 -4.46
CA LYS A 140 0.61 15.02 -5.52
C LYS A 140 0.84 16.44 -6.05
N THR A 141 2.04 16.70 -6.55
CA THR A 141 2.27 17.92 -7.36
C THR A 141 1.51 17.82 -8.68
N LYS A 142 1.46 18.91 -9.44
CA LYS A 142 0.79 18.91 -10.74
C LYS A 142 1.40 17.88 -11.71
N ALA A 143 2.72 17.69 -11.69
CA ALA A 143 3.41 16.77 -12.58
C ALA A 143 3.16 15.28 -12.26
N GLU A 144 2.87 14.96 -11.00
CA GLU A 144 2.62 13.58 -10.54
C GLU A 144 1.13 13.33 -10.20
N THR A 145 0.24 14.28 -10.54
CA THR A 145 -1.21 14.12 -10.46
C THR A 145 -1.69 13.25 -11.62
N PHE A 146 -2.66 12.36 -11.36
CA PHE A 146 -3.23 11.51 -12.40
C PHE A 146 -3.74 12.34 -13.59
N PRO A 147 -3.37 12.01 -14.84
CA PRO A 147 -3.91 12.68 -16.02
C PRO A 147 -5.44 12.66 -15.99
N GLY A 148 -6.06 13.85 -16.01
CA GLY A 148 -7.52 14.01 -15.98
C GLY A 148 -8.10 14.20 -14.58
N ALA A 149 -7.30 14.14 -13.52
CA ALA A 149 -7.70 14.55 -12.18
C ALA A 149 -7.48 16.05 -11.96
N ASP A 150 -8.40 16.69 -11.23
CA ASP A 150 -8.19 18.05 -10.69
C ASP A 150 -7.07 18.03 -9.64
N TYR A 151 -7.06 16.99 -8.79
CA TYR A 151 -5.95 16.71 -7.88
C TYR A 151 -5.92 15.22 -7.50
N THR A 152 -4.74 14.75 -7.09
CA THR A 152 -4.53 13.39 -6.59
C THR A 152 -4.02 13.43 -5.16
N MET A 153 -4.68 12.70 -4.27
CA MET A 153 -4.18 12.40 -2.93
C MET A 153 -3.53 11.02 -2.91
N THR A 154 -2.55 10.84 -2.03
CA THR A 154 -1.67 9.67 -1.99
C THR A 154 -1.27 9.35 -0.55
N VAL A 155 -1.06 8.06 -0.27
CA VAL A 155 -0.33 7.60 0.92
C VAL A 155 1.07 7.16 0.48
N GLU A 156 2.09 7.89 0.93
CA GLU A 156 3.49 7.60 0.61
C GLU A 156 4.11 6.72 1.70
N ASN A 157 4.79 5.66 1.27
CA ASN A 157 5.54 4.75 2.14
C ASN A 157 7.04 4.98 1.96
N PHE A 158 7.83 4.52 2.93
CA PHE A 158 9.29 4.57 2.89
C PHE A 158 9.86 3.18 3.15
N ILE A 159 10.85 2.78 2.34
CA ILE A 159 11.55 1.51 2.44
C ILE A 159 12.94 1.76 3.01
N PRO A 160 13.20 1.43 4.29
CA PRO A 160 14.46 1.76 4.95
C PRO A 160 15.68 1.13 4.28
N ALA A 161 15.58 -0.14 3.90
CA ALA A 161 16.68 -0.90 3.31
C ALA A 161 17.22 -0.31 2.00
N THR A 162 16.39 0.42 1.24
CA THR A 162 16.80 1.03 -0.04
C THR A 162 16.81 2.55 -0.01
N GLY A 163 16.35 3.17 1.09
CA GLY A 163 16.22 4.62 1.21
C GLY A 163 15.26 5.24 0.19
N ARG A 164 14.28 4.45 -0.29
CA ARG A 164 13.35 4.85 -1.36
C ARG A 164 11.93 5.00 -0.84
N ALA A 165 11.22 5.98 -1.36
CA ALA A 165 9.78 6.08 -1.23
C ALA A 165 9.06 5.15 -2.20
N ILE A 166 7.81 4.84 -1.88
CA ILE A 166 6.91 4.13 -2.79
C ILE A 166 5.46 4.56 -2.51
N GLN A 167 4.77 4.96 -3.56
CA GLN A 167 3.35 5.25 -3.49
C GLN A 167 2.56 3.98 -3.14
N GLY A 168 1.77 4.04 -2.07
CA GLY A 168 0.99 2.90 -1.57
C GLY A 168 -0.42 2.78 -2.14
N ALA A 169 -1.13 3.91 -2.25
CA ALA A 169 -2.47 3.97 -2.81
C ALA A 169 -2.84 5.42 -3.19
N THR A 170 -3.87 5.58 -4.03
CA THR A 170 -4.29 6.89 -4.54
C THR A 170 -5.79 7.12 -4.47
N SER A 171 -6.18 8.36 -4.18
CA SER A 171 -7.56 8.82 -4.28
C SER A 171 -7.60 10.13 -5.06
N HIS A 172 -8.33 10.14 -6.16
CA HIS A 172 -8.35 11.20 -7.14
C HIS A 172 -9.68 11.96 -7.06
N HIS A 173 -9.61 13.28 -7.03
CA HIS A 173 -10.76 14.09 -7.41
C HIS A 173 -10.64 14.36 -8.91
N LEU A 174 -11.59 13.81 -9.68
CA LEU A 174 -11.59 13.92 -11.14
C LEU A 174 -12.25 15.21 -11.63
N GLY A 175 -12.81 16.00 -10.71
CA GLY A 175 -13.61 17.17 -11.04
C GLY A 175 -14.74 16.78 -11.97
N GLN A 176 -14.89 17.53 -13.06
CA GLN A 176 -15.85 17.24 -14.13
C GLN A 176 -15.17 16.77 -15.43
N ASN A 177 -13.87 16.48 -15.41
CA ASN A 177 -13.10 16.22 -16.64
C ASN A 177 -13.68 15.00 -17.39
N PHE A 178 -13.85 13.89 -16.68
CA PHE A 178 -14.43 12.67 -17.26
C PHE A 178 -15.93 12.79 -17.56
N SER A 179 -16.69 13.49 -16.72
CA SER A 179 -18.12 13.66 -16.94
C SER A 179 -18.42 14.45 -18.23
N LYS A 180 -17.56 15.42 -18.56
CA LYS A 180 -17.62 16.15 -19.83
C LYS A 180 -17.25 15.27 -21.03
N MET A 181 -16.24 14.41 -20.87
CA MET A 181 -15.80 13.48 -21.93
C MET A 181 -16.84 12.40 -22.25
N PHE A 182 -17.53 11.89 -21.22
CA PHE A 182 -18.48 10.78 -21.34
C PHE A 182 -19.95 11.21 -21.32
N ASP A 183 -20.22 12.51 -21.27
CA ASP A 183 -21.56 13.11 -21.17
C ASP A 183 -22.37 12.58 -19.98
N ILE A 184 -21.72 12.51 -18.81
CA ILE A 184 -22.38 12.13 -17.55
C ILE A 184 -23.03 13.37 -16.96
N THR A 185 -24.28 13.61 -17.37
CA THR A 185 -25.06 14.79 -16.97
C THR A 185 -26.31 14.41 -16.17
N PHE A 186 -26.81 15.35 -15.37
CA PHE A 186 -28.03 15.18 -14.59
C PHE A 186 -28.84 16.48 -14.55
N GLN A 187 -30.16 16.39 -14.37
CA GLN A 187 -31.02 17.56 -14.20
C GLN A 187 -30.70 18.32 -12.90
N ASP A 188 -30.43 19.62 -13.01
CA ASP A 188 -30.15 20.51 -11.88
C ASP A 188 -31.40 20.63 -10.98
N PRO A 189 -31.35 20.16 -9.72
CA PRO A 189 -32.49 20.25 -8.81
C PRO A 189 -32.87 21.70 -8.44
N ALA A 190 -31.96 22.66 -8.66
CA ALA A 190 -32.24 24.08 -8.44
C ALA A 190 -32.96 24.75 -9.63
N ASP A 191 -33.04 24.09 -10.80
CA ASP A 191 -33.77 24.59 -11.96
C ASP A 191 -35.24 24.10 -11.95
N PRO A 192 -36.22 24.98 -11.65
CA PRO A 192 -37.63 24.61 -11.63
C PRO A 192 -38.18 24.22 -13.01
N THR A 193 -37.46 24.51 -14.11
CA THR A 193 -37.86 24.11 -15.46
C THR A 193 -37.45 22.67 -15.80
N GLY A 194 -36.53 22.09 -15.03
CA GLY A 194 -35.98 20.74 -15.25
C GLY A 194 -35.20 20.58 -16.56
N LYS A 195 -34.80 21.68 -17.20
CA LYS A 195 -34.13 21.68 -18.51
C LYS A 195 -32.62 21.84 -18.41
N LYS A 196 -32.13 22.48 -17.34
CA LYS A 196 -30.71 22.69 -17.11
C LYS A 196 -30.06 21.38 -16.70
N MET A 197 -29.11 20.94 -17.50
CA MET A 197 -28.26 19.78 -17.23
C MET A 197 -26.93 20.25 -16.65
N GLU A 198 -26.44 19.54 -15.63
CA GLU A 198 -25.15 19.77 -14.99
C GLU A 198 -24.27 18.52 -15.11
N PHE A 199 -22.96 18.71 -15.11
CA PHE A 199 -21.99 17.60 -15.18
C PHE A 199 -21.67 17.06 -13.79
N ALA A 200 -21.64 15.74 -13.65
CA ALA A 200 -21.34 15.11 -12.36
C ALA A 200 -19.88 15.32 -11.92
N PHE A 201 -19.66 15.55 -10.63
CA PHE A 201 -18.32 15.51 -10.04
C PHE A 201 -17.92 14.06 -9.79
N GLN A 202 -16.73 13.65 -10.21
CA GLN A 202 -16.30 12.26 -10.09
C GLN A 202 -15.07 12.10 -9.21
N ASN A 203 -14.94 10.91 -8.62
CA ASN A 203 -13.70 10.45 -8.02
C ASN A 203 -13.35 9.06 -8.56
N SER A 204 -12.07 8.76 -8.59
CA SER A 204 -11.57 7.38 -8.68
C SER A 204 -10.54 7.14 -7.59
N TRP A 205 -10.38 5.89 -7.16
CA TRP A 205 -9.41 5.54 -6.13
C TRP A 205 -9.00 4.09 -6.26
N GLY A 206 -7.74 3.79 -5.93
CA GLY A 206 -7.22 2.42 -6.09
C GLY A 206 -6.13 2.05 -5.09
N MET A 207 -6.09 0.76 -4.76
CA MET A 207 -5.08 0.13 -3.92
C MET A 207 -4.78 -1.27 -4.46
N THR A 208 -3.50 -1.62 -4.54
CA THR A 208 -3.04 -2.86 -5.21
C THR A 208 -2.35 -3.82 -4.25
N GLN A 209 -2.02 -5.01 -4.74
CA GLN A 209 -1.14 -5.98 -4.06
C GLN A 209 0.28 -5.45 -3.74
N ARG A 210 0.66 -4.26 -4.22
CA ARG A 210 1.90 -3.56 -3.82
C ARG A 210 1.98 -3.41 -2.29
N THR A 211 0.85 -3.25 -1.63
CA THR A 211 0.72 -3.27 -0.16
C THR A 211 1.48 -4.43 0.50
N ILE A 212 1.40 -5.63 -0.08
CA ILE A 212 2.10 -6.82 0.41
C ILE A 212 3.61 -6.65 0.27
N GLY A 213 4.08 -6.21 -0.90
CA GLY A 213 5.51 -5.99 -1.15
C GLY A 213 6.11 -4.93 -0.23
N VAL A 214 5.38 -3.84 0.03
CA VAL A 214 5.78 -2.80 0.98
C VAL A 214 5.92 -3.37 2.38
N MET A 215 4.91 -4.10 2.86
CA MET A 215 4.93 -4.75 4.18
C MET A 215 6.13 -5.71 4.34
N ILE A 216 6.42 -6.51 3.30
CA ILE A 216 7.58 -7.40 3.30
C ILE A 216 8.89 -6.62 3.40
N MET A 217 9.05 -5.55 2.62
CA MET A 217 10.30 -4.76 2.62
C MET A 217 10.50 -3.92 3.88
N VAL A 218 9.42 -3.57 4.59
CA VAL A 218 9.49 -2.82 5.85
C VAL A 218 9.83 -3.73 7.02
N HIS A 219 9.23 -4.93 7.08
CA HIS A 219 9.34 -5.79 8.28
C HIS A 219 10.30 -6.97 8.14
N GLY A 220 10.61 -7.41 6.92
CA GLY A 220 11.47 -8.57 6.67
C GLY A 220 12.86 -8.41 7.29
N ASP A 221 13.43 -9.53 7.70
CA ASP A 221 14.79 -9.60 8.26
C ASP A 221 15.58 -10.79 7.66
N ASP A 222 16.82 -10.97 8.10
CA ASP A 222 17.70 -12.04 7.60
C ASP A 222 17.19 -13.46 7.87
N ARG A 223 16.17 -13.62 8.73
CA ARG A 223 15.47 -14.90 8.99
C ARG A 223 14.20 -15.05 8.16
N GLY A 224 13.95 -14.18 7.19
CA GLY A 224 12.83 -14.28 6.25
C GLY A 224 11.66 -13.36 6.58
N LEU A 225 10.43 -13.85 6.36
CA LEU A 225 9.22 -13.03 6.51
C LEU A 225 8.96 -12.66 7.98
N VAL A 226 8.39 -11.48 8.20
CA VAL A 226 7.86 -11.03 9.49
C VAL A 226 6.46 -10.48 9.24
N LEU A 227 5.43 -11.24 9.58
CA LEU A 227 4.05 -10.86 9.26
C LEU A 227 3.40 -10.14 10.46
N PRO A 228 2.72 -9.01 10.24
CA PRO A 228 1.83 -8.43 11.23
C PRO A 228 0.73 -9.43 11.64
N PRO A 229 0.44 -9.60 12.94
CA PRO A 229 -0.56 -10.54 13.44
C PRO A 229 -1.94 -10.41 12.81
N ARG A 230 -2.34 -9.21 12.37
CA ARG A 230 -3.66 -8.95 11.81
C ARG A 230 -3.84 -9.51 10.40
N ILE A 231 -2.74 -9.74 9.65
CA ILE A 231 -2.77 -10.30 8.28
C ILE A 231 -2.13 -11.70 8.16
N ALA A 232 -1.41 -12.16 9.18
CA ALA A 232 -0.71 -13.45 9.13
C ALA A 232 -1.70 -14.62 8.97
N GLY A 233 -1.54 -15.45 7.93
CA GLY A 233 -2.42 -16.62 7.71
C GLY A 233 -2.42 -17.62 8.88
N ILE A 234 -1.27 -17.73 9.56
CA ILE A 234 -1.11 -18.41 10.86
C ILE A 234 -0.53 -17.38 11.81
N GLN A 235 -1.24 -17.07 12.90
CA GLN A 235 -0.81 -16.14 13.95
C GLN A 235 0.07 -16.82 14.99
N VAL A 236 -0.29 -18.06 15.33
CA VAL A 236 0.33 -18.82 16.41
C VAL A 236 0.68 -20.21 15.92
N VAL A 237 1.91 -20.66 16.14
CA VAL A 237 2.28 -22.07 15.97
C VAL A 237 2.65 -22.69 17.32
N ILE A 238 2.02 -23.81 17.65
CA ILE A 238 2.35 -24.61 18.84
C ILE A 238 3.33 -25.70 18.41
N VAL A 239 4.48 -25.76 19.08
CA VAL A 239 5.54 -26.74 18.81
C VAL A 239 5.82 -27.52 20.11
N PRO A 240 5.51 -28.83 20.15
CA PRO A 240 5.95 -29.71 21.23
C PRO A 240 7.48 -29.83 21.25
N VAL A 241 8.09 -29.66 22.42
CA VAL A 241 9.55 -29.68 22.64
C VAL A 241 9.93 -30.59 23.80
N GLY A 242 11.22 -30.87 23.95
CA GLY A 242 11.73 -31.56 25.14
C GLY A 242 11.45 -33.06 25.20
N ILE A 243 10.90 -33.67 24.14
CA ILE A 243 10.81 -35.13 24.00
C ILE A 243 12.24 -35.67 23.79
N LYS A 244 12.67 -36.56 24.67
CA LYS A 244 13.97 -37.24 24.62
C LYS A 244 13.77 -38.70 24.20
N ALA A 245 14.84 -39.36 23.76
CA ALA A 245 14.80 -40.81 23.54
C ALA A 245 14.41 -41.60 24.81
N SER A 246 14.66 -41.01 26.00
CA SER A 246 14.29 -41.55 27.30
C SER A 246 12.88 -41.19 27.77
N SER A 247 12.11 -40.39 27.00
CA SER A 247 10.74 -40.02 27.38
C SER A 247 9.81 -41.22 27.24
N THR A 248 8.96 -41.42 28.25
CA THR A 248 7.96 -42.50 28.27
C THR A 248 6.86 -42.25 27.25
N ASP A 249 6.13 -43.30 26.87
CA ASP A 249 5.00 -43.15 25.93
C ASP A 249 3.83 -42.41 26.59
N GLU A 250 3.67 -42.55 27.91
CA GLU A 250 2.73 -41.78 28.71
C GLU A 250 3.05 -40.27 28.67
N GLU A 251 4.32 -39.88 28.88
CA GLU A 251 4.73 -38.46 28.79
C GLU A 251 4.52 -37.87 27.40
N LYS A 252 4.75 -38.66 26.33
CA LYS A 252 4.49 -38.22 24.95
C LYS A 252 3.00 -38.04 24.70
N ALA A 253 2.17 -38.98 25.16
CA ALA A 253 0.72 -38.94 25.00
C ALA A 253 0.09 -37.77 25.79
N GLU A 254 0.57 -37.53 27.02
CA GLU A 254 0.16 -36.39 27.83
C GLU A 254 0.49 -35.06 27.13
N LEU A 255 1.72 -34.89 26.66
CA LEU A 255 2.13 -33.68 25.94
C LEU A 255 1.30 -33.47 24.67
N ALA A 256 1.05 -34.52 23.89
CA ALA A 256 0.22 -34.44 22.69
C ALA A 256 -1.23 -34.02 23.02
N THR A 257 -1.80 -34.58 24.08
CA THR A 257 -3.15 -34.23 24.55
C THR A 257 -3.23 -32.76 24.94
N VAL A 258 -2.30 -32.28 25.76
CA VAL A 258 -2.27 -30.89 26.22
C VAL A 258 -2.05 -29.91 25.06
N CYS A 259 -1.19 -30.26 24.10
CA CYS A 259 -0.99 -29.44 22.90
C CYS A 259 -2.27 -29.33 22.05
N MET A 260 -3.02 -30.44 21.91
CA MET A 260 -4.30 -30.44 21.21
C MET A 260 -5.37 -29.62 21.94
N GLU A 261 -5.46 -29.75 23.27
CA GLU A 261 -6.38 -28.94 24.10
C GLU A 261 -6.11 -27.44 23.94
N HIS A 262 -4.84 -27.03 24.00
CA HIS A 262 -4.45 -25.63 23.83
C HIS A 262 -4.62 -25.12 22.40
N TYR A 263 -4.36 -25.96 21.40
CA TYR A 263 -4.69 -25.67 20.01
C TYR A 263 -6.19 -25.38 19.86
N MET A 264 -7.05 -26.24 20.41
CA MET A 264 -8.50 -26.07 20.37
C MET A 264 -8.95 -24.80 21.11
N ALA A 265 -8.44 -24.55 22.32
CA ALA A 265 -8.77 -23.38 23.11
C ALA A 265 -8.43 -22.06 22.40
N LEU A 266 -7.23 -21.96 21.81
CA LEU A 266 -6.81 -20.77 21.06
C LEU A 266 -7.63 -20.61 19.77
N SER A 267 -7.92 -21.71 19.06
CA SER A 267 -8.74 -21.69 17.84
C SER A 267 -10.19 -21.25 18.13
N GLN A 268 -10.80 -21.78 19.19
CA GLN A 268 -12.14 -21.38 19.65
C GLN A 268 -12.18 -19.90 20.08
N ALA A 269 -11.06 -19.34 20.52
CA ALA A 269 -10.93 -17.92 20.83
C ALA A 269 -10.80 -17.01 19.59
N GLY A 270 -10.85 -17.58 18.38
CA GLY A 270 -10.80 -16.86 17.10
C GLY A 270 -9.39 -16.66 16.53
N LEU A 271 -8.37 -17.30 17.11
CA LEU A 271 -6.99 -17.19 16.63
C LEU A 271 -6.73 -18.17 15.48
N ARG A 272 -5.87 -17.76 14.54
CA ARG A 272 -5.40 -18.63 13.45
C ARG A 272 -4.20 -19.42 13.91
N VAL A 273 -4.42 -20.63 14.41
CA VAL A 273 -3.40 -21.45 15.08
C VAL A 273 -3.01 -22.64 14.22
N LYS A 274 -1.75 -23.07 14.31
CA LYS A 274 -1.27 -24.35 13.79
C LYS A 274 -0.62 -25.15 14.92
N LEU A 275 -1.02 -26.40 15.10
CA LEU A 275 -0.24 -27.38 15.84
C LEU A 275 0.75 -28.02 14.87
N ASP A 276 2.04 -27.94 15.18
CA ASP A 276 3.11 -28.64 14.48
C ASP A 276 3.56 -29.84 15.31
N ASP A 277 2.90 -30.98 15.08
CA ASP A 277 3.16 -32.27 15.70
C ASP A 277 4.13 -33.15 14.88
N ASP A 278 4.86 -32.56 13.93
CA ASP A 278 5.84 -33.29 13.14
C ASP A 278 6.95 -33.87 14.04
N THR A 279 7.03 -35.20 14.04
CA THR A 279 8.01 -35.98 14.80
C THR A 279 9.25 -36.35 13.99
N THR A 280 9.25 -36.08 12.68
CA THR A 280 10.37 -36.38 11.77
C THR A 280 11.45 -35.31 11.83
N ASN A 281 11.07 -34.06 12.10
CA ASN A 281 11.98 -32.93 12.16
C ASN A 281 12.28 -32.48 13.59
N SER A 282 13.53 -32.12 13.85
CA SER A 282 13.95 -31.58 15.14
C SER A 282 13.20 -30.28 15.49
N PRO A 283 13.00 -29.95 16.79
CA PRO A 283 12.42 -28.68 17.19
C PRO A 283 13.11 -27.46 16.56
N GLY A 284 14.45 -27.47 16.49
CA GLY A 284 15.21 -26.36 15.88
C GLY A 284 14.92 -26.18 14.39
N TRP A 285 14.72 -27.28 13.65
CA TRP A 285 14.31 -27.21 12.24
C TRP A 285 12.91 -26.60 12.11
N ARG A 286 11.96 -27.06 12.95
CA ARG A 286 10.58 -26.55 12.95
C ARG A 286 10.53 -25.07 13.34
N PHE A 287 11.35 -24.63 14.28
CA PHE A 287 11.49 -23.23 14.64
C PHE A 287 11.89 -22.38 13.43
N ASN A 288 12.95 -22.78 12.73
CA ASN A 288 13.40 -22.09 11.52
C ASN A 288 12.32 -22.09 10.42
N HIS A 289 11.65 -23.23 10.18
CA HIS A 289 10.57 -23.35 9.19
C HIS A 289 9.48 -22.27 9.38
N TRP A 290 9.02 -22.09 10.62
CA TRP A 290 7.96 -21.12 10.93
C TRP A 290 8.47 -19.68 11.04
N GLU A 291 9.73 -19.49 11.46
CA GLU A 291 10.38 -18.18 11.44
C GLU A 291 10.54 -17.65 10.00
N MET A 292 11.01 -18.49 9.07
CA MET A 292 11.13 -18.16 7.64
C MET A 292 9.78 -17.77 7.01
N LYS A 293 8.70 -18.42 7.44
CA LYS A 293 7.32 -18.13 6.99
C LYS A 293 6.69 -16.92 7.69
N GLY A 294 7.34 -16.37 8.71
CA GLY A 294 6.90 -15.18 9.43
C GLY A 294 5.70 -15.36 10.33
N VAL A 295 5.50 -16.57 10.90
CA VAL A 295 4.47 -16.78 11.92
C VAL A 295 4.76 -15.87 13.13
N PRO A 296 3.86 -14.96 13.54
CA PRO A 296 4.15 -13.94 14.54
C PRO A 296 4.57 -14.48 15.91
N LEU A 297 3.91 -15.55 16.37
CA LEU A 297 4.14 -16.11 17.69
C LEU A 297 4.33 -17.63 17.61
N ARG A 298 5.42 -18.12 18.20
CA ARG A 298 5.59 -19.54 18.47
C ARG A 298 5.37 -19.82 19.96
N ILE A 299 4.60 -20.85 20.25
CA ILE A 299 4.42 -21.43 21.58
C ILE A 299 5.21 -22.73 21.65
N GLU A 300 6.13 -22.81 22.60
CA GLU A 300 6.90 -24.03 22.88
C GLU A 300 6.30 -24.68 24.14
N LEU A 301 5.89 -25.94 24.02
CA LEU A 301 5.34 -26.75 25.12
C LEU A 301 6.20 -27.98 25.34
N GLY A 302 6.78 -28.13 26.53
CA GLY A 302 7.54 -29.31 26.91
C GLY A 302 7.10 -29.90 28.25
N PRO A 303 7.47 -31.15 28.55
CA PRO A 303 7.03 -31.83 29.78
C PRO A 303 7.41 -31.08 31.08
N MET A 304 8.52 -30.34 31.07
CA MET A 304 8.97 -29.56 32.22
C MET A 304 8.12 -28.30 32.45
N ASP A 305 7.64 -27.67 31.37
CA ASP A 305 6.81 -26.48 31.44
C ASP A 305 5.38 -26.87 31.85
N LEU A 306 4.87 -28.01 31.35
CA LEU A 306 3.59 -28.58 31.78
C LEU A 306 3.53 -28.84 33.28
N LYS A 307 4.59 -29.43 33.86
CA LYS A 307 4.68 -29.66 35.32
C LYS A 307 4.63 -28.37 36.14
N LYS A 308 4.98 -27.23 35.55
CA LYS A 308 4.92 -25.90 36.19
C LYS A 308 3.64 -25.13 35.86
N GLY A 309 2.77 -25.66 35.00
CA GLY A 309 1.61 -24.93 34.48
C GLY A 309 2.01 -23.74 33.59
N GLU A 310 3.14 -23.87 32.87
CA GLU A 310 3.77 -22.81 32.08
C GLU A 310 3.90 -23.18 30.60
N PHE A 311 4.13 -22.17 29.77
CA PHE A 311 4.51 -22.32 28.36
C PHE A 311 5.51 -21.23 27.97
N VAL A 312 6.29 -21.45 26.92
CA VAL A 312 7.21 -20.45 26.39
C VAL A 312 6.63 -19.81 25.14
N MET A 313 6.63 -18.48 25.10
CA MET A 313 6.30 -17.68 23.93
C MET A 313 7.59 -17.18 23.29
N ALA A 314 7.70 -17.28 21.96
CA ALA A 314 8.78 -16.70 21.18
C ALA A 314 8.20 -15.78 20.10
N LYS A 315 8.46 -14.48 20.21
CA LYS A 315 8.01 -13.46 19.26
C LYS A 315 8.88 -13.44 17.99
N ARG A 316 8.27 -13.36 16.80
CA ARG A 316 8.98 -13.33 15.51
C ARG A 316 9.60 -11.98 15.16
N ASN A 317 8.98 -10.86 15.57
CA ASN A 317 9.42 -9.50 15.26
C ASN A 317 10.71 -9.08 16.00
N VAL A 318 11.11 -9.83 17.03
CA VAL A 318 12.36 -9.59 17.77
C VAL A 318 13.51 -10.33 17.09
N VAL A 319 14.53 -9.57 16.66
CA VAL A 319 15.66 -10.09 15.88
C VAL A 319 16.48 -11.11 16.68
N ASP A 320 16.79 -10.83 17.95
CA ASP A 320 17.41 -11.81 18.85
C ASP A 320 16.33 -12.80 19.37
N PRO A 321 16.38 -14.08 18.96
CA PRO A 321 15.38 -15.06 19.37
C PRO A 321 15.33 -15.28 20.89
N LYS A 322 16.42 -15.03 21.62
CA LYS A 322 16.44 -15.18 23.08
C LYS A 322 15.74 -14.02 23.77
N ALA A 323 15.95 -12.79 23.30
CA ALA A 323 15.28 -11.60 23.83
C ALA A 323 13.76 -11.62 23.55
N GLY A 324 13.34 -12.28 22.46
CA GLY A 324 11.93 -12.46 22.12
C GLY A 324 11.20 -13.55 22.92
N LYS A 325 11.88 -14.25 23.84
CA LYS A 325 11.27 -15.30 24.67
C LYS A 325 10.71 -14.77 25.98
N SER A 326 9.52 -15.25 26.32
CA SER A 326 8.89 -15.03 27.63
C SER A 326 8.15 -16.29 28.09
N THR A 327 7.90 -16.40 29.40
CA THR A 327 7.15 -17.51 29.99
C THR A 327 5.76 -17.03 30.37
N GLY A 328 4.73 -17.75 29.93
CA GLY A 328 3.34 -17.49 30.28
C GLY A 328 2.73 -18.59 31.15
N LYS A 329 1.51 -18.37 31.65
CA LYS A 329 0.78 -19.36 32.47
C LYS A 329 -0.34 -20.03 31.67
N LEU A 330 -0.42 -21.36 31.74
CA LEU A 330 -1.45 -22.13 31.03
C LEU A 330 -2.88 -21.73 31.44
N ALA A 331 -3.08 -21.32 32.70
CA ALA A 331 -4.35 -20.83 33.21
C ALA A 331 -4.88 -19.57 32.49
N THR A 332 -3.98 -18.77 31.92
CA THR A 332 -4.27 -17.49 31.26
C THR A 332 -3.84 -17.48 29.79
N LEU A 333 -3.57 -18.65 29.22
CA LEU A 333 -3.03 -18.86 27.87
C LEU A 333 -3.71 -17.98 26.80
N VAL A 334 -5.03 -18.04 26.68
CA VAL A 334 -5.77 -17.33 25.62
C VAL A 334 -5.61 -15.81 25.76
N ALA A 335 -5.67 -15.30 26.99
CA ALA A 335 -5.57 -13.86 27.25
C ALA A 335 -4.14 -13.36 26.97
N GLU A 336 -3.12 -14.09 27.45
CA GLU A 336 -1.72 -13.74 27.24
C GLU A 336 -1.32 -13.79 25.76
N VAL A 337 -1.79 -14.80 25.02
CA VAL A 337 -1.51 -14.92 23.58
C VAL A 337 -2.16 -13.77 22.79
N LYS A 338 -3.42 -13.41 23.11
CA LYS A 338 -4.09 -12.26 22.47
C LYS A 338 -3.35 -10.96 22.73
N GLN A 339 -2.97 -10.70 23.98
CA GLN A 339 -2.21 -9.51 24.34
C GLN A 339 -0.85 -9.49 23.62
N THR A 340 -0.14 -10.61 23.60
CA THR A 340 1.16 -10.72 22.93
C THR A 340 1.07 -10.43 21.43
N LEU A 341 0.00 -10.86 20.75
CA LEU A 341 -0.21 -10.53 19.34
C LEU A 341 -0.49 -9.04 19.11
N GLU A 342 -1.23 -8.38 20.00
CA GLU A 342 -1.39 -6.92 19.91
C GLU A 342 -0.07 -6.19 20.18
N ASP A 343 0.70 -6.63 21.18
CA ASP A 343 2.03 -6.08 21.47
C ASP A 343 2.96 -6.21 20.27
N ILE A 344 2.99 -7.38 19.61
CA ILE A 344 3.78 -7.59 18.39
C ILE A 344 3.39 -6.58 17.31
N HIS A 345 2.09 -6.36 17.07
CA HIS A 345 1.63 -5.38 16.06
C HIS A 345 2.09 -3.96 16.40
N SER A 346 1.91 -3.55 17.66
CA SER A 346 2.33 -2.23 18.15
C SER A 346 3.84 -2.03 18.09
N GLU A 347 4.63 -3.03 18.49
CA GLU A 347 6.08 -3.04 18.42
C GLU A 347 6.58 -2.93 16.97
N MET A 348 5.96 -3.67 16.04
CA MET A 348 6.29 -3.59 14.61
C MET A 348 6.02 -2.19 14.04
N TYR A 349 4.85 -1.62 14.34
CA TYR A 349 4.49 -0.27 13.88
C TYR A 349 5.46 0.78 14.45
N GLN A 350 5.75 0.72 15.75
CA GLN A 350 6.64 1.66 16.41
C GLN A 350 8.06 1.57 15.86
N LYS A 351 8.58 0.35 15.66
CA LYS A 351 9.91 0.14 15.04
C LYS A 351 9.97 0.78 13.65
N ALA A 352 8.98 0.55 12.80
CA ALA A 352 8.94 1.13 11.46
C ALA A 352 8.82 2.67 11.49
N LEU A 353 8.12 3.22 12.48
CA LEU A 353 8.01 4.66 12.68
C LEU A 353 9.35 5.27 13.11
N ASP A 354 10.03 4.65 14.07
CA ASP A 354 11.31 5.09 14.61
C ASP A 354 12.44 4.99 13.59
N GLU A 355 12.42 3.97 12.73
CA GLU A 355 13.39 3.79 11.65
C GLU A 355 13.22 4.83 10.54
N ARG A 356 11.96 5.20 10.24
CA ARG A 356 11.65 6.22 9.23
C ARG A 356 11.93 7.64 9.71
N ALA A 357 11.71 7.94 11.00
CA ALA A 357 11.81 9.29 11.55
C ALA A 357 13.13 10.04 11.21
N PRO A 358 14.34 9.48 11.42
CA PRO A 358 15.60 10.14 11.09
C PRO A 358 15.87 10.23 9.57
N ARG A 359 15.07 9.55 8.74
CA ARG A 359 15.16 9.56 7.28
C ARG A 359 14.28 10.62 6.64
N LEU A 360 13.51 11.37 7.41
CA LEU A 360 12.76 12.54 6.97
C LEU A 360 13.49 13.80 7.41
N VAL A 361 14.01 14.57 6.48
CA VAL A 361 14.74 15.80 6.78
C VAL A 361 14.15 16.98 6.02
N SER A 362 14.28 18.18 6.59
CA SER A 362 13.83 19.41 5.95
C SER A 362 15.05 20.25 5.59
N VAL A 363 15.11 20.74 4.36
CA VAL A 363 16.20 21.63 3.90
C VAL A 363 15.63 22.81 3.12
N ASP A 364 16.39 23.91 3.12
CA ASP A 364 15.97 25.18 2.51
C ASP A 364 16.85 25.60 1.33
N GLU A 365 18.03 24.98 1.19
CA GLU A 365 19.05 25.31 0.19
C GLU A 365 19.44 24.09 -0.64
N TRP A 366 19.68 24.30 -1.94
CA TRP A 366 20.06 23.21 -2.88
C TRP A 366 21.30 22.45 -2.44
N LYS A 367 22.30 23.14 -1.86
CA LYS A 367 23.55 22.53 -1.38
C LYS A 367 23.32 21.40 -0.39
N ASP A 368 22.20 21.44 0.34
CA ASP A 368 21.83 20.45 1.35
C ASP A 368 20.83 19.41 0.80
N PHE A 369 20.28 19.59 -0.40
CA PHE A 369 19.27 18.71 -0.96
C PHE A 369 19.85 17.37 -1.43
N SER A 370 20.79 17.39 -2.36
CA SER A 370 21.38 16.19 -2.95
C SER A 370 22.18 15.33 -1.97
N PRO A 371 22.98 15.91 -1.04
CA PRO A 371 23.64 15.11 0.00
C PRO A 371 22.66 14.30 0.86
N GLN A 372 21.47 14.84 1.16
CA GLN A 372 20.46 14.13 1.95
C GLN A 372 19.81 13.01 1.14
N LEU A 373 19.52 13.25 -0.15
CA LEU A 373 19.02 12.21 -1.06
C LEU A 373 20.01 11.04 -1.21
N ASN A 374 21.31 11.34 -1.29
CA ASN A 374 22.37 10.33 -1.38
C ASN A 374 22.47 9.46 -0.11
N GLN A 375 22.05 9.97 1.04
CA GLN A 375 21.95 9.21 2.29
C GLN A 375 20.64 8.39 2.41
N GLY A 376 19.88 8.25 1.31
CA GLY A 376 18.64 7.48 1.29
C GLY A 376 17.52 8.11 2.13
N ARG A 377 17.47 9.45 2.20
CA ARG A 377 16.48 10.19 2.97
C ARG A 377 15.39 10.78 2.07
N LEU A 378 14.22 10.99 2.64
CA LEU A 378 13.18 11.83 2.04
C LEU A 378 13.36 13.26 2.53
N VAL A 379 13.24 14.21 1.62
CA VAL A 379 13.67 15.58 1.83
C VAL A 379 12.51 16.54 1.59
N LEU A 380 12.11 17.25 2.65
CA LEU A 380 11.03 18.22 2.63
C LEU A 380 11.58 19.61 2.29
N VAL A 381 11.17 20.17 1.16
CA VAL A 381 11.79 21.36 0.56
C VAL A 381 10.77 22.42 0.12
N PRO A 382 11.09 23.72 0.15
CA PRO A 382 10.25 24.73 -0.48
C PRO A 382 10.24 24.53 -2.00
N PHE A 383 9.08 24.29 -2.59
CA PHE A 383 8.97 24.02 -4.03
C PHE A 383 7.83 24.79 -4.67
N CYS A 384 8.05 25.33 -5.88
CA CYS A 384 7.05 26.14 -6.57
C CYS A 384 5.85 25.32 -7.09
N GLY A 385 5.99 24.01 -7.26
CA GLY A 385 4.92 23.12 -7.74
C GLY A 385 4.80 23.05 -9.27
N GLU A 386 5.67 23.75 -10.01
CA GLU A 386 5.62 23.81 -11.48
C GLU A 386 6.28 22.57 -12.12
N PRO A 387 5.64 21.91 -13.11
CA PRO A 387 6.17 20.72 -13.76
C PRO A 387 7.58 20.87 -14.36
N ASP A 388 7.84 21.96 -15.10
CA ASP A 388 9.16 22.23 -15.69
C ASP A 388 10.25 22.33 -14.61
N CYS A 389 9.90 22.89 -13.44
CA CYS A 389 10.83 23.01 -12.33
C CYS A 389 11.13 21.65 -11.70
N GLU A 390 10.13 20.76 -11.63
CA GLU A 390 10.27 19.39 -11.16
C GLU A 390 11.17 18.56 -12.10
N GLU A 391 11.00 18.72 -13.41
CA GLU A 391 11.85 18.06 -14.41
C GLU A 391 13.31 18.50 -14.30
N VAL A 392 13.57 19.81 -14.10
CA VAL A 392 14.92 20.32 -13.86
C VAL A 392 15.53 19.69 -12.61
N ILE A 393 14.80 19.62 -11.49
CA ILE A 393 15.30 18.98 -10.25
C ILE A 393 15.65 17.51 -10.49
N LYS A 394 14.77 16.78 -11.20
CA LYS A 394 14.97 15.37 -11.54
C LYS A 394 16.23 15.17 -12.38
N ASN A 395 16.47 16.03 -13.37
CA ASN A 395 17.66 15.94 -14.23
C ASN A 395 18.95 16.30 -13.47
N MET A 396 18.96 17.41 -12.71
CA MET A 396 20.12 17.81 -11.91
C MET A 396 20.52 16.73 -10.90
N THR A 397 19.57 16.19 -10.14
CA THR A 397 19.85 15.12 -9.16
C THR A 397 20.27 13.80 -9.81
N LYS A 398 19.83 13.53 -11.05
CA LYS A 398 20.27 12.36 -11.81
C LYS A 398 21.72 12.51 -12.27
N GLU A 399 22.12 13.70 -12.70
CA GLU A 399 23.50 14.01 -13.11
C GLU A 399 24.46 13.97 -11.92
N GLU A 400 24.10 14.59 -10.79
CA GLU A 400 24.91 14.57 -9.57
C GLU A 400 25.11 13.13 -9.05
N ALA A 401 24.06 12.29 -9.10
CA ALA A 401 24.16 10.87 -8.71
C ALA A 401 25.03 10.00 -9.66
N GLN A 402 25.43 10.50 -10.83
CA GLN A 402 26.36 9.79 -11.73
C GLN A 402 27.83 10.00 -11.37
N GLY A 403 28.15 11.07 -10.64
CA GLY A 403 29.49 11.38 -10.15
C GLY A 403 29.88 10.66 -8.86
N ASP A 404 28.92 10.11 -8.12
CA ASP A 404 29.15 9.36 -6.89
C ASP A 404 29.35 7.85 -7.18
N GLU A 405 30.48 7.29 -6.72
CA GLU A 405 30.93 5.94 -7.09
C GLU A 405 30.11 4.80 -6.48
N GLU A 406 29.34 4.98 -5.42
CA GLU A 406 28.53 3.90 -4.85
C GLU A 406 27.19 4.42 -4.30
N VAL A 407 26.09 3.99 -4.91
CA VAL A 407 24.76 4.04 -4.29
C VAL A 407 24.30 2.60 -4.11
N GLU A 408 24.43 2.06 -2.90
CA GLU A 408 23.84 0.77 -2.55
C GLU A 408 22.32 0.80 -2.85
N GLY A 409 21.81 -0.25 -3.52
CA GLY A 409 20.38 -0.43 -3.76
C GLY A 409 19.85 -0.16 -5.19
N GLY A 410 20.72 0.13 -6.17
CA GLY A 410 20.40 -0.04 -7.60
C GLY A 410 19.51 1.02 -8.25
N LEU A 411 19.89 1.45 -9.47
CA LEU A 411 19.38 2.54 -10.34
C LEU A 411 19.59 3.97 -9.81
N ARG A 412 20.60 4.65 -10.38
CA ARG A 412 20.85 6.10 -10.32
C ARG A 412 19.64 6.85 -10.90
N MET A 413 18.64 7.11 -10.06
CA MET A 413 17.42 7.82 -10.46
C MET A 413 17.40 9.22 -9.86
N GLY A 414 16.99 10.18 -10.69
CA GLY A 414 16.68 11.54 -10.24
C GLY A 414 15.57 11.52 -9.19
N ALA A 415 15.63 12.49 -8.28
CA ALA A 415 14.58 12.68 -7.30
C ALA A 415 13.25 13.02 -7.97
N LYS A 416 12.16 12.63 -7.32
CA LYS A 416 10.79 13.01 -7.69
C LYS A 416 10.10 13.68 -6.53
N SER A 417 9.11 14.51 -6.82
CA SER A 417 8.16 14.91 -5.80
C SER A 417 7.31 13.70 -5.40
N LEU A 418 7.10 13.54 -4.10
CA LEU A 418 6.32 12.44 -3.53
C LEU A 418 4.93 12.94 -3.19
N CYS A 419 4.84 13.98 -2.36
CA CYS A 419 3.60 14.67 -2.05
C CYS A 419 3.84 16.00 -1.34
N VAL A 420 2.83 16.85 -1.32
CA VAL A 420 2.64 17.92 -0.34
C VAL A 420 1.98 17.28 0.90
N PRO A 421 2.70 17.11 2.02
CA PRO A 421 2.17 16.37 3.18
C PRO A 421 1.01 17.12 3.84
N HIS A 422 0.07 16.37 4.42
CA HIS A 422 -1.10 16.91 5.12
C HIS A 422 -0.86 17.09 6.62
N GLU A 423 0.02 16.29 7.22
CA GLU A 423 0.21 16.31 8.67
C GLU A 423 0.92 17.58 9.17
N GLU A 424 0.46 18.12 10.29
CA GLU A 424 0.93 19.38 10.87
C GLU A 424 2.44 19.40 11.14
N LYS A 425 3.03 18.25 11.51
CA LYS A 425 4.48 18.11 11.73
C LYS A 425 5.33 18.45 10.49
N TYR A 426 4.74 18.44 9.30
CA TYR A 426 5.38 18.83 8.03
C TYR A 426 5.04 20.27 7.60
N ASN A 427 4.12 20.95 8.29
CA ASN A 427 3.73 22.33 8.03
C ASN A 427 4.74 23.33 8.63
N LEU A 428 6.01 23.15 8.28
CA LEU A 428 7.10 24.02 8.72
C LEU A 428 7.03 25.35 7.98
N LYS A 429 7.57 26.41 8.59
CA LYS A 429 7.75 27.71 7.93
C LYS A 429 8.41 27.51 6.57
N CYS A 430 7.76 27.98 5.52
CA CYS A 430 8.22 27.80 4.15
C CYS A 430 8.98 29.05 3.68
N PRO A 431 10.25 28.92 3.26
CA PRO A 431 10.94 29.97 2.53
C PRO A 431 10.17 30.38 1.27
N THR A 432 10.32 31.63 0.86
CA THR A 432 9.63 32.16 -0.32
C THR A 432 10.31 31.77 -1.63
N LYS A 433 11.57 31.34 -1.59
CA LYS A 433 12.33 30.88 -2.74
C LYS A 433 12.18 29.37 -2.92
N CYS A 434 12.10 28.93 -4.18
CA CYS A 434 12.13 27.52 -4.53
C CYS A 434 13.51 26.89 -4.28
N ILE A 435 13.54 25.61 -3.93
CA ILE A 435 14.76 24.82 -3.72
C ILE A 435 15.63 24.73 -4.99
N ASN A 436 15.01 24.74 -6.16
CA ASN A 436 15.71 24.71 -7.43
C ASN A 436 16.44 26.05 -7.65
N PRO A 437 17.78 26.06 -7.74
CA PRO A 437 18.57 27.29 -7.87
C PRO A 437 18.33 28.05 -9.18
N ALA A 438 17.83 27.37 -10.23
CA ALA A 438 17.47 27.99 -11.50
C ALA A 438 16.05 28.61 -11.49
N CYS A 439 15.25 28.33 -10.46
CA CYS A 439 13.87 28.81 -10.38
C CYS A 439 13.82 30.28 -9.92
N LYS A 440 13.08 31.10 -10.66
CA LYS A 440 12.87 32.53 -10.34
C LYS A 440 11.68 32.77 -9.41
N CYS A 441 10.97 31.73 -8.98
CA CYS A 441 9.81 31.87 -8.10
C CYS A 441 10.24 32.33 -6.69
N THR A 442 9.69 33.46 -6.26
CA THR A 442 9.92 34.10 -4.96
C THR A 442 8.66 34.16 -4.10
N THR A 443 7.64 33.36 -4.43
CA THR A 443 6.34 33.34 -3.73
C THR A 443 5.93 31.94 -3.29
N VAL A 444 6.90 31.03 -3.10
CA VAL A 444 6.64 29.67 -2.61
C VAL A 444 5.93 29.72 -1.26
N LYS A 445 4.88 28.91 -1.13
CA LYS A 445 4.01 28.87 0.08
C LYS A 445 3.97 27.53 0.77
N LYS A 446 4.42 26.46 0.11
CA LYS A 446 4.29 25.09 0.61
C LYS A 446 5.62 24.35 0.46
N ARG A 447 5.89 23.48 1.41
CA ARG A 447 6.95 22.49 1.29
C ARG A 447 6.40 21.22 0.64
N VAL A 448 7.25 20.56 -0.12
CA VAL A 448 6.94 19.33 -0.84
C VAL A 448 7.97 18.30 -0.45
N LEU A 449 7.53 17.08 -0.17
CA LEU A 449 8.39 15.95 0.14
C LEU A 449 8.93 15.39 -1.17
N PHE A 450 10.26 15.30 -1.29
CA PHE A 450 10.97 14.70 -2.40
C PHE A 450 11.72 13.45 -1.95
N GLY A 451 12.03 12.57 -2.89
CA GLY A 451 12.87 11.41 -2.63
C GLY A 451 13.18 10.60 -3.88
N ARG A 452 14.00 9.57 -3.74
CA ARG A 452 14.12 8.51 -4.74
C ARG A 452 12.91 7.59 -4.60
N SER A 453 12.26 7.25 -5.70
CA SER A 453 11.07 6.39 -5.71
C SER A 453 11.32 5.07 -6.43
N TYR A 454 10.52 4.05 -6.12
CA TYR A 454 10.31 2.89 -7.00
C TYR A 454 9.54 3.23 -8.27
#